data_AF-A0A945K4D9-F1
#
_entry.id   AF-A0A945K4D9-F1
#
_cell.length_a   1.000
_cell.length_b   1.000
_cell.length_c   1.000
_cell.angle_alpha   90.00
_cell.angle_beta   90.00
_cell.angle_gamma   90.00
#
_symmetry.space_group_name_H-M   'P 1'
#
loop_
_entity.id
_entity.type
_entity.pdbx_description
1 polymer ?
#
loop_
_entity_poly.entity_id
_entity_poly.type
_entity_poly.pdbx_seq_one_letter_code
_entity_poly.pdbx_strand_id
1 'polypeptide(L)'
;KIEQEIIHSEHTPIFNYNSDIFLLKAEDYIIQFEEKWVKDKNVKKDDKFTFSNLFKKRKIDNSTRKYNLAVFGYDRLQAIFEKGIVQLHGDFEYKKGLNVLLKKGGIAEKTSIDQFLSISSSANEINLIDNLTDEEYSFLIPLLLSSLEHNITYDKLASEAMLQSDL
;
A
#
# COMPACT_ATOMS: atom_id res chain seq x y z
N LYS A 1 -8.50 -22.35 32.77
CA LYS A 1 -9.42 -22.38 31.60
C LYS A 1 -10.08 -21.02 31.39
N ILE A 2 -10.86 -20.49 32.34
CA ILE A 2 -11.50 -19.17 32.21
C ILE A 2 -10.48 -18.02 32.12
N GLU A 3 -9.42 -18.00 32.94
CA GLU A 3 -8.36 -16.97 32.85
C GLU A 3 -7.62 -16.98 31.51
N GLN A 4 -7.26 -18.17 31.00
CA GLN A 4 -6.62 -18.29 29.68
C GLN A 4 -7.53 -17.80 28.56
N GLU A 5 -8.84 -18.08 28.62
CA GLU A 5 -9.82 -17.57 27.66
C GLU A 5 -9.97 -16.04 27.74
N ILE A 6 -9.92 -15.45 28.94
CA ILE A 6 -9.95 -14.00 29.15
C ILE A 6 -8.68 -13.36 28.57
N ILE A 7 -7.49 -13.88 28.89
CA ILE A 7 -6.20 -13.37 28.39
C ILE A 7 -6.13 -13.47 26.86
N HIS A 8 -6.58 -14.59 26.29
CA HIS A 8 -6.70 -14.73 24.82
C HIS A 8 -7.69 -13.73 24.20
N SER A 9 -8.76 -13.37 24.91
CA SER A 9 -9.76 -12.40 24.42
C SER A 9 -9.28 -10.95 24.50
N GLU A 10 -8.36 -10.65 25.42
CA GLU A 10 -7.77 -9.32 25.61
C GLU A 10 -6.44 -9.14 24.84
N HIS A 11 -5.86 -10.23 24.34
CA HIS A 11 -4.63 -10.20 23.56
C HIS A 11 -4.77 -9.30 22.33
N THR A 12 -3.94 -8.26 22.27
CA THR A 12 -3.93 -7.31 21.15
C THR A 12 -2.88 -7.75 20.13
N PRO A 13 -3.28 -8.30 18.97
CA PRO A 13 -2.32 -8.87 18.03
C PRO A 13 -1.39 -7.81 17.45
N ILE A 14 -0.16 -8.19 17.14
CA ILE A 14 0.89 -7.30 16.63
C ILE A 14 0.97 -7.43 15.11
N PHE A 15 1.01 -6.28 14.44
CA PHE A 15 1.20 -6.17 13.00
C PHE A 15 2.39 -5.27 12.70
N ASN A 16 3.14 -5.55 11.63
CA ASN A 16 4.28 -4.76 11.19
C ASN A 16 3.92 -3.96 9.94
N TYR A 17 4.13 -2.65 9.97
CA TYR A 17 4.08 -1.76 8.82
C TYR A 17 5.47 -1.67 8.18
N ASN A 18 5.56 -1.92 6.87
CA ASN A 18 6.79 -1.75 6.10
C ASN A 18 6.65 -0.58 5.11
N SER A 19 7.32 0.54 5.40
CA SER A 19 7.33 1.74 4.55
C SER A 19 8.02 1.52 3.21
N ASP A 20 8.97 0.60 3.14
CA ASP A 20 9.82 0.43 1.97
C ASP A 20 9.07 -0.22 0.80
N ILE A 21 8.01 -0.97 1.11
CA ILE A 21 7.15 -1.61 0.11
C ILE A 21 6.51 -0.57 -0.81
N PHE A 22 6.02 0.55 -0.28
CA PHE A 22 5.49 1.62 -1.11
C PHE A 22 6.55 2.20 -2.03
N LEU A 23 7.76 2.47 -1.51
CA LEU A 23 8.84 3.05 -2.31
C LEU A 23 9.24 2.14 -3.47
N LEU A 24 9.35 0.83 -3.22
CA LEU A 24 9.64 -0.16 -4.25
C LEU A 24 8.55 -0.21 -5.32
N LYS A 25 7.27 -0.30 -4.90
CA LYS A 25 6.14 -0.38 -5.84
C LYS A 25 5.92 0.91 -6.61
N ALA A 26 6.19 2.07 -6.00
CA ALA A 26 6.12 3.35 -6.69
C ALA A 26 7.23 3.53 -7.73
N GLU A 27 8.43 3.00 -7.48
CA GLU A 27 9.51 2.98 -8.46
C GLU A 27 9.18 2.06 -9.64
N ASP A 28 8.71 0.83 -9.36
CA ASP A 28 8.26 -0.12 -10.37
C ASP A 28 7.11 0.45 -11.22
N TYR A 29 6.15 1.12 -10.59
CA TYR A 29 5.04 1.81 -11.25
C TYR A 29 5.55 2.82 -12.29
N ILE A 30 6.52 3.66 -11.95
CA ILE A 30 7.07 4.66 -12.89
C ILE A 30 7.80 4.00 -14.05
N ILE A 31 8.54 2.92 -13.80
CA ILE A 31 9.22 2.16 -14.85
C ILE A 31 8.19 1.59 -15.83
N GLN A 32 7.15 0.91 -15.32
CA GLN A 32 6.09 0.34 -16.15
C GLN A 32 5.29 1.41 -16.89
N PHE A 33 5.01 2.55 -16.24
CA PHE A 33 4.35 3.70 -16.84
C PHE A 33 5.12 4.18 -18.06
N GLU A 34 6.43 4.42 -17.92
CA GLU A 34 7.27 4.90 -19.02
C GLU A 34 7.31 3.91 -20.19
N GLU A 35 7.52 2.63 -19.89
CA GLU A 35 7.59 1.59 -20.90
C GLU A 35 6.28 1.45 -21.68
N LYS A 36 5.14 1.49 -20.99
CA LYS A 36 3.83 1.43 -21.62
C LYS A 36 3.53 2.70 -22.41
N TRP A 37 3.86 3.87 -21.88
CA TRP A 37 3.66 5.15 -22.56
C TRP A 37 4.43 5.23 -23.88
N VAL A 38 5.70 4.83 -23.86
CA VAL A 38 6.57 4.77 -25.04
C VAL A 38 5.97 3.89 -26.14
N LYS A 39 5.46 2.72 -25.76
CA LYS A 39 4.82 1.78 -26.69
C LYS A 39 3.50 2.34 -27.23
N ASP A 40 2.61 2.80 -26.35
CA ASP A 40 1.25 3.22 -26.72
C ASP A 40 1.26 4.52 -27.55
N LYS A 41 2.23 5.43 -27.31
CA LYS A 41 2.36 6.70 -28.06
C LYS A 41 3.37 6.66 -29.19
N ASN A 42 4.11 5.55 -29.36
CA ASN A 42 5.18 5.41 -30.35
C ASN A 42 6.22 6.56 -30.28
N VAL A 43 6.68 6.88 -29.08
CA VAL A 43 7.66 7.95 -28.81
C VAL A 43 8.95 7.35 -28.27
N LYS A 44 10.07 8.10 -28.29
CA LYS A 44 11.30 7.65 -27.65
C LYS A 44 11.17 7.69 -26.12
N LYS A 45 11.83 6.75 -25.45
CA LYS A 45 11.98 6.73 -23.99
C LYS A 45 12.65 8.01 -23.51
N ASP A 46 12.11 8.60 -22.46
CA ASP A 46 12.71 9.73 -21.78
C ASP A 46 13.55 9.20 -20.61
N ASP A 47 14.88 9.17 -20.77
CA ASP A 47 15.81 8.70 -19.73
C ASP A 47 15.79 9.56 -18.46
N LYS A 48 15.18 10.77 -18.53
CA LYS A 48 14.98 11.61 -17.35
C LYS A 48 13.69 11.27 -16.61
N PHE A 49 12.77 10.54 -17.22
CA PHE A 49 11.53 10.06 -16.61
C PHE A 49 11.80 8.87 -15.69
N THR A 50 12.30 9.18 -14.50
CA THR A 50 12.66 8.18 -13.47
C THR A 50 12.07 8.60 -12.13
N PHE A 51 11.79 7.62 -11.27
CA PHE A 51 11.23 7.87 -9.93
C PHE A 51 12.02 8.94 -9.14
N SER A 52 13.35 8.83 -9.15
CA SER A 52 14.23 9.78 -8.45
C SER A 52 14.13 11.21 -9.02
N ASN A 53 14.07 11.35 -10.34
CA ASN A 53 13.95 12.67 -10.97
C ASN A 53 12.55 13.27 -10.81
N LEU A 54 11.50 12.45 -10.74
CA LEU A 54 10.12 12.87 -10.54
C LEU A 54 9.88 13.34 -9.11
N PHE A 55 10.30 12.55 -8.12
CA PHE A 55 9.84 12.72 -6.74
C PHE A 55 10.96 13.04 -5.74
N LYS A 56 12.23 12.75 -6.04
CA LYS A 56 13.35 13.04 -5.12
C LYS A 56 14.11 14.33 -5.48
N LYS A 57 14.18 14.69 -6.76
CA LYS A 57 14.91 15.88 -7.23
C LYS A 57 13.91 16.92 -7.75
N ARG A 58 13.78 18.06 -7.05
CA ARG A 58 12.92 19.22 -7.42
C ARG A 58 13.40 19.96 -8.68
N LYS A 59 13.57 19.27 -9.81
CA LYS A 59 14.23 19.84 -11.00
C LYS A 59 13.49 19.65 -12.31
N ILE A 60 12.22 19.31 -12.28
CA ILE A 60 11.46 19.12 -13.51
C ILE A 60 10.20 19.97 -13.49
N ASP A 61 10.25 21.09 -14.19
CA ASP A 61 9.09 21.92 -14.53
C ASP A 61 8.43 21.35 -15.80
N ASN A 62 7.73 20.22 -15.65
CA ASN A 62 7.12 19.54 -16.80
C ASN A 62 5.64 19.29 -16.54
N SER A 63 4.82 20.32 -16.69
CA SER A 63 3.34 20.27 -16.67
C SER A 63 2.70 19.52 -17.85
N THR A 64 3.41 18.55 -18.43
CA THR A 64 2.91 17.75 -19.56
C THR A 64 1.86 16.76 -19.08
N ARG A 65 0.93 16.39 -19.98
CA ARG A 65 -0.10 15.39 -19.69
C ARG A 65 0.48 14.06 -19.17
N LYS A 66 1.62 13.61 -19.76
CA LYS A 66 2.35 12.41 -19.32
C LYS A 66 2.77 12.50 -17.85
N TYR A 67 3.39 13.62 -17.48
CA TYR A 67 3.85 13.87 -16.11
C TYR A 67 2.68 13.93 -15.14
N ASN A 68 1.66 14.73 -15.46
CA ASN A 68 0.49 14.91 -14.60
C ASN A 68 -0.22 13.58 -14.35
N LEU A 69 -0.34 12.72 -15.38
CA LEU A 69 -0.95 11.41 -15.25
C LEU A 69 -0.11 10.45 -14.38
N ALA A 70 1.21 10.48 -14.49
CA ALA A 70 2.09 9.66 -13.66
C ALA A 70 2.12 10.11 -12.20
N VAL A 71 2.15 11.43 -11.96
CA VAL A 71 2.04 12.00 -10.62
C VAL A 71 0.68 11.67 -10.02
N PHE A 72 -0.41 11.81 -10.79
CA PHE A 72 -1.74 11.42 -10.35
C PHE A 72 -1.78 9.95 -9.92
N GLY A 73 -1.26 9.02 -10.71
CA GLY A 73 -1.22 7.61 -10.33
C GLY A 73 -0.35 7.34 -9.10
N TYR A 74 0.80 8.01 -8.98
CA TYR A 74 1.65 7.95 -7.80
C TYR A 74 0.90 8.41 -6.54
N ASP A 75 0.22 9.55 -6.59
CA ASP A 75 -0.52 10.10 -5.45
C ASP A 75 -1.65 9.15 -5.01
N ARG A 76 -2.32 8.49 -5.97
CA ARG A 76 -3.35 7.47 -5.66
C ARG A 76 -2.74 6.25 -4.98
N LEU A 77 -1.61 5.73 -5.47
CA LEU A 77 -0.91 4.63 -4.79
C LEU A 77 -0.48 5.06 -3.39
N GLN A 78 0.11 6.25 -3.24
CA GLN A 78 0.54 6.75 -1.95
C GLN A 78 -0.60 6.77 -0.93
N ALA A 79 -1.75 7.34 -1.30
CA ALA A 79 -2.91 7.39 -0.41
C ALA A 79 -3.41 6.01 0.03
N ILE A 80 -3.37 5.01 -0.87
CA ILE A 80 -3.75 3.62 -0.56
C ILE A 80 -2.72 2.99 0.40
N PHE A 81 -1.43 3.10 0.11
CA PHE A 81 -0.37 2.52 0.94
C PHE A 81 -0.27 3.19 2.32
N GLU A 82 -0.58 4.49 2.43
CA GLU A 82 -0.63 5.23 3.69
C GLU A 82 -1.76 4.75 4.61
N LYS A 83 -2.93 4.38 4.07
CA LYS A 83 -3.99 3.68 4.84
C LYS A 83 -3.51 2.31 5.31
N GLY A 84 -2.67 1.65 4.51
CA GLY A 84 -2.10 0.34 4.79
C GLY A 84 -2.95 -0.79 4.21
N ILE A 85 -2.27 -1.72 3.55
CA ILE A 85 -2.83 -2.93 2.94
C ILE A 85 -2.41 -4.12 3.80
N VAL A 86 -3.37 -4.68 4.53
CA VAL A 86 -3.13 -5.77 5.48
C VAL A 86 -3.15 -7.14 4.83
N GLN A 87 -2.13 -7.93 5.12
CA GLN A 87 -2.11 -9.37 4.87
C GLN A 87 -2.65 -10.10 6.09
N LEU A 88 -3.86 -10.64 5.97
CA LEU A 88 -4.44 -11.51 6.98
C LEU A 88 -3.98 -12.95 6.69
N HIS A 89 -3.22 -13.54 7.61
CA HIS A 89 -2.79 -14.93 7.51
C HIS A 89 -4.01 -15.85 7.75
N GLY A 90 -4.04 -17.04 7.14
CA GLY A 90 -5.17 -17.97 7.30
C GLY A 90 -5.50 -18.38 8.75
N ASP A 91 -4.52 -18.29 9.66
CA ASP A 91 -4.69 -18.57 11.09
C ASP A 91 -5.23 -17.37 11.89
N PHE A 92 -5.27 -16.18 11.28
CA PHE A 92 -5.70 -14.95 11.95
C PHE A 92 -7.22 -14.81 11.87
N GLU A 93 -7.89 -14.93 13.02
CA GLU A 93 -9.35 -14.77 13.12
C GLU A 93 -9.72 -13.28 13.13
N TYR A 94 -10.00 -12.72 11.96
CA TYR A 94 -10.49 -11.34 11.83
C TYR A 94 -11.80 -11.15 12.59
N LYS A 95 -11.85 -10.12 13.44
CA LYS A 95 -13.06 -9.65 14.12
C LYS A 95 -13.24 -8.16 13.84
N LYS A 96 -14.44 -7.78 13.42
CA LYS A 96 -14.77 -6.36 13.20
C LYS A 96 -14.61 -5.57 14.49
N GLY A 97 -14.00 -4.40 14.42
CA GLY A 97 -13.71 -3.55 15.57
C GLY A 97 -12.57 -4.05 16.46
N LEU A 98 -11.84 -5.08 16.03
CA LEU A 98 -10.65 -5.55 16.72
C LEU A 98 -9.57 -4.46 16.73
N ASN A 99 -9.00 -4.21 17.90
CA ASN A 99 -7.83 -3.37 18.03
C ASN A 99 -6.57 -4.24 17.88
N VAL A 100 -5.55 -3.67 17.25
CA VAL A 100 -4.25 -4.28 17.00
C VAL A 100 -3.14 -3.30 17.37
N LEU A 101 -1.95 -3.82 17.64
CA LEU A 101 -0.74 -3.02 17.78
C LEU A 101 -0.04 -2.96 16.42
N LEU A 102 -0.07 -1.80 15.76
CA LEU A 102 0.66 -1.56 14.54
C LEU A 102 2.06 -1.04 14.87
N LYS A 103 3.08 -1.86 14.60
CA LYS A 103 4.48 -1.50 14.71
C LYS A 103 4.96 -0.82 13.43
N LYS A 104 5.41 0.42 13.56
CA LYS A 104 6.03 1.21 12.49
C LYS A 104 7.42 1.64 12.95
N GLY A 105 8.45 0.98 12.42
CA GLY A 105 9.82 1.15 12.91
C GLY A 105 9.95 0.72 14.37
N GLY A 106 10.37 1.64 15.25
CA GLY A 106 10.57 1.39 16.68
C GLY A 106 9.35 1.63 17.56
N ILE A 107 8.22 2.09 17.01
CA ILE A 107 7.03 2.49 17.78
C ILE A 107 5.89 1.53 17.45
N ALA A 108 5.10 1.16 18.46
CA ALA A 108 3.86 0.41 18.30
C ALA A 108 2.67 1.27 18.75
N GLU A 109 1.67 1.39 17.89
CA GLU A 109 0.46 2.19 18.15
C GLU A 109 -0.79 1.29 18.13
N LYS A 110 -1.71 1.52 19.06
CA LYS A 110 -2.99 0.81 19.07
C LYS A 110 -3.94 1.42 18.05
N THR A 111 -4.40 0.62 17.11
CA THR A 111 -5.36 1.05 16.08
C THR A 111 -6.40 -0.02 15.80
N SER A 112 -7.49 0.34 15.12
CA SER A 112 -8.51 -0.62 14.69
C SER A 112 -8.09 -1.26 13.36
N ILE A 113 -8.20 -2.59 13.28
CA ILE A 113 -7.92 -3.34 12.05
C ILE A 113 -8.84 -2.94 10.88
N ASP A 114 -10.03 -2.43 11.19
CA ASP A 114 -11.03 -1.98 10.22
C ASP A 114 -10.57 -0.73 9.43
N GLN A 115 -9.52 -0.04 9.89
CA GLN A 115 -8.94 1.11 9.19
C GLN A 115 -8.06 0.69 8.00
N PHE A 116 -7.59 -0.55 7.98
CA PHE A 116 -6.71 -1.05 6.93
C PHE A 116 -7.51 -1.58 5.73
N LEU A 117 -6.89 -1.48 4.56
CA LEU A 117 -7.40 -2.03 3.32
C LEU A 117 -6.94 -3.48 3.15
N SER A 118 -7.73 -4.29 2.46
CA SER A 118 -7.26 -5.48 1.77
C SER A 118 -6.83 -5.14 0.33
N ILE A 119 -6.14 -6.07 -0.35
CA ILE A 119 -5.89 -5.97 -1.80
C ILE A 119 -7.18 -5.76 -2.58
N SER A 120 -8.25 -6.49 -2.23
CA SER A 120 -9.55 -6.37 -2.93
C SER A 120 -10.20 -5.00 -2.72
N SER A 121 -10.20 -4.47 -1.49
CA SER A 121 -10.73 -3.12 -1.23
C SER A 121 -9.87 -2.03 -1.88
N SER A 122 -8.56 -2.19 -1.92
CA SER A 122 -7.64 -1.29 -2.61
C SER A 122 -7.88 -1.29 -4.12
N ALA A 123 -8.07 -2.47 -4.71
CA ALA A 123 -8.42 -2.61 -6.13
C ALA A 123 -9.77 -1.95 -6.45
N ASN A 124 -10.75 -2.08 -5.55
CA ASN A 124 -12.02 -1.37 -5.69
C ASN A 124 -11.85 0.15 -5.64
N GLU A 125 -11.05 0.68 -4.70
CA GLU A 125 -10.74 2.12 -4.67
C GLU A 125 -10.08 2.58 -5.98
N ILE A 126 -9.16 1.79 -6.54
CA ILE A 126 -8.54 2.09 -7.84
C ILE A 126 -9.57 2.08 -8.98
N ASN A 127 -10.43 1.07 -9.05
CA ASN A 127 -11.45 0.97 -10.11
C ASN A 127 -12.53 2.07 -10.03
N LEU A 128 -12.63 2.77 -8.89
CA LEU A 128 -13.55 3.88 -8.68
C LEU A 128 -12.88 5.25 -8.88
N ILE A 129 -11.62 5.29 -9.31
CA ILE A 129 -10.93 6.54 -9.62
C ILE A 129 -11.70 7.31 -10.70
N ASP A 130 -12.01 8.56 -10.36
CA ASP A 130 -12.66 9.52 -11.23
C ASP A 130 -11.64 10.50 -11.84
N ASN A 131 -12.14 11.49 -12.59
CA ASN A 131 -11.34 12.56 -13.18
C ASN A 131 -10.27 12.10 -14.19
N LEU A 132 -10.45 10.91 -14.77
CA LEU A 132 -9.69 10.41 -15.90
C LEU A 132 -10.57 10.37 -17.16
N THR A 133 -9.98 10.66 -18.31
CA THR A 133 -10.60 10.31 -19.60
C THR A 133 -10.59 8.79 -19.80
N ASP A 134 -11.46 8.25 -20.65
CA ASP A 134 -11.52 6.80 -20.92
C ASP A 134 -10.16 6.21 -21.36
N GLU A 135 -9.40 7.00 -22.12
CA GLU A 135 -8.06 6.64 -22.56
C GLU A 135 -7.08 6.57 -21.38
N GLU A 136 -7.08 7.57 -20.51
CA GLU A 136 -6.23 7.62 -19.31
C GLU A 136 -6.61 6.53 -18.32
N TYR A 137 -7.91 6.28 -18.13
CA TYR A 137 -8.40 5.20 -17.28
C TYR A 137 -7.89 3.84 -17.80
N SER A 138 -8.11 3.56 -19.08
CA SER A 138 -7.68 2.31 -19.72
C SER A 138 -6.16 2.12 -19.68
N PHE A 139 -5.40 3.22 -19.71
CA PHE A 139 -3.95 3.20 -19.60
C PHE A 139 -3.47 2.99 -18.16
N LEU A 140 -4.01 3.75 -17.22
CA LEU A 140 -3.45 3.92 -15.88
C LEU A 140 -3.92 2.83 -14.91
N ILE A 141 -5.21 2.46 -14.94
CA ILE A 141 -5.79 1.54 -13.96
C ILE A 141 -5.06 0.19 -13.88
N PRO A 142 -4.72 -0.48 -15.01
CA PRO A 142 -3.96 -1.73 -14.95
C PRO A 142 -2.58 -1.59 -14.28
N LEU A 143 -1.92 -0.43 -14.42
CA LEU A 143 -0.62 -0.16 -13.80
C LEU A 143 -0.75 0.05 -12.29
N LEU A 144 -1.82 0.71 -11.84
CA LEU A 144 -2.07 0.89 -10.41
C LEU A 144 -2.41 -0.45 -9.74
N LEU A 145 -3.26 -1.26 -10.39
CA LEU A 145 -3.64 -2.58 -9.90
C LEU A 145 -2.44 -3.53 -9.80
N SER A 146 -1.53 -3.51 -10.77
CA SER A 146 -0.30 -4.34 -10.73
C SER A 146 0.68 -3.91 -9.63
N SER A 147 0.54 -2.69 -9.12
CA SER A 147 1.41 -2.11 -8.09
C SER A 147 0.94 -2.38 -6.67
N LEU A 148 -0.27 -2.92 -6.47
CA LEU A 148 -0.77 -3.25 -5.14
C LEU A 148 0.05 -4.37 -4.49
N GLU A 149 0.34 -4.21 -3.20
CA GLU A 149 1.08 -5.17 -2.39
C GLU A 149 0.73 -4.97 -0.91
N HIS A 150 0.81 -6.02 -0.11
CA HIS A 150 0.63 -5.88 1.33
C HIS A 150 1.80 -5.11 1.94
N ASN A 151 1.52 -4.06 2.72
CA ASN A 151 2.54 -3.35 3.50
C ASN A 151 2.30 -3.42 5.01
N ILE A 152 1.25 -4.14 5.43
CA ILE A 152 1.00 -4.49 6.81
C ILE A 152 0.90 -6.01 6.91
N THR A 153 1.70 -6.63 7.77
CA THR A 153 1.70 -8.10 7.96
C THR A 153 1.53 -8.48 9.42
N TYR A 154 0.84 -9.59 9.67
CA TYR A 154 0.66 -10.11 11.02
C TYR A 154 1.98 -10.69 11.56
N ASP A 155 2.41 -10.22 12.74
CA ASP A 155 3.58 -10.75 13.44
C ASP A 155 3.16 -11.83 14.43
N LYS A 156 3.03 -13.07 13.93
CA LYS A 156 2.60 -14.22 14.73
C LYS A 156 3.55 -14.45 15.91
N LEU A 157 4.86 -14.38 15.69
CA LEU A 157 5.86 -14.66 16.72
C LEU A 157 5.81 -13.61 17.84
N ALA A 158 5.75 -12.32 17.49
CA ALA A 158 5.67 -11.27 18.50
C ALA A 158 4.34 -11.32 19.27
N SER A 159 3.24 -11.62 18.58
CA SER A 159 1.92 -11.76 19.20
C SER A 159 1.91 -12.94 20.18
N GLU A 160 2.37 -14.12 19.76
CA GLU A 160 2.45 -15.30 20.63
C GLU A 160 3.40 -15.08 21.82
N ALA A 161 4.53 -14.41 21.63
CA ALA A 161 5.46 -14.10 22.71
C ALA A 161 4.85 -13.15 23.75
N MET A 162 4.12 -12.12 23.31
CA MET A 162 3.43 -11.19 24.22
C MET A 162 2.28 -11.90 24.96
N LEU A 163 1.54 -12.78 24.28
CA LEU A 163 0.54 -13.61 24.93
C LEU A 163 1.16 -14.51 26.00
N GLN A 164 2.30 -15.13 25.73
CA GLN A 164 3.01 -15.99 26.70
C GLN A 164 3.57 -15.22 27.90
N SER A 165 3.90 -13.93 27.76
CA SER A 165 4.30 -13.12 28.92
C SER A 165 3.13 -12.75 29.83
N ASP A 166 1.91 -12.77 29.28
CA ASP A 166 0.68 -12.42 30.00
C ASP A 166 -0.02 -13.65 30.63
N LEU A 167 0.41 -14.87 30.28
CA LEU A 167 -0.11 -16.17 30.76
C LEU A 167 0.65 -16.71 31.98
#